data_AF-A0A2T4WEP0-F1
#
_entry.id   AF-A0A2T4WEP0-F1
#
_cell.length_a   1.000
_cell.length_b   1.000
_cell.length_c   1.000
_cell.angle_alpha   90.00
_cell.angle_beta   90.00
_cell.angle_gamma   90.00
#
_symmetry.space_group_name_H-M   'P 1'
#
loop_
_entity.id
_entity.type
_entity.pdbx_description
1 polymer ?
#
loop_
_entity_poly.entity_id
_entity_poly.type
_entity_poly.pdbx_seq_one_letter_code
_entity_poly.pdbx_strand_id
1 'polypeptide(L)'
;MELTTIILSVVIFLVIALLLIGMLLYAKTKLTTSGKVKITLNGERTIEVDAGGTLLSTLGNNKVFLPSACGGGGTCAMCKCQVEEGAGEILPTEAPYFSRKEIQQNYRLGCQVKVKNDMKVTIPDEIFGIKKWECEVISNYNVATFIKAFTVKLPEGENLDFEAGGYIQIDVPVVTVDFSKDIDITPEPNDPAGPDKFKEDWDKFGLWSLKMVNDEEQFRAYSMANHPAEGNIVMLTIRIATPP
;
A
#
# COMPACT_ATOMS: atom_id res chain seq x y z
N MET A 1 -27.79 -51.96 -24.90
CA MET A 1 -27.37 -52.36 -23.54
C MET A 1 -26.12 -51.59 -23.12
N GLU A 2 -25.11 -51.47 -23.99
CA GLU A 2 -23.88 -50.68 -23.76
C GLU A 2 -24.08 -49.18 -23.48
N LEU A 3 -24.98 -48.49 -24.20
CA LEU A 3 -25.14 -47.04 -24.02
C LEU A 3 -25.79 -46.69 -22.67
N THR A 4 -26.74 -47.50 -22.21
CA THR A 4 -27.46 -47.29 -20.95
C THR A 4 -26.55 -47.49 -19.74
N THR A 5 -25.65 -48.49 -19.78
CA THR A 5 -24.67 -48.75 -18.73
C THR A 5 -23.59 -47.67 -18.67
N ILE A 6 -23.13 -47.17 -19.83
CA ILE A 6 -22.19 -46.04 -19.89
C ILE A 6 -22.83 -44.78 -19.29
N ILE A 7 -24.05 -44.43 -19.71
CA ILE A 7 -24.76 -43.24 -19.18
C ILE A 7 -24.97 -43.37 -17.66
N LEU A 8 -25.42 -44.54 -17.18
CA LEU A 8 -25.65 -44.76 -15.75
C LEU A 8 -24.35 -44.61 -14.93
N SER A 9 -23.23 -45.15 -15.45
CA SER A 9 -21.93 -45.07 -14.79
C SER A 9 -21.42 -43.62 -14.70
N VAL A 10 -21.58 -42.85 -15.78
CA VAL A 10 -21.22 -41.42 -15.81
C VAL A 10 -22.07 -40.62 -14.83
N VAL A 11 -23.38 -40.87 -14.77
CA VAL A 11 -24.29 -40.18 -13.84
C VAL A 11 -23.94 -40.50 -12.39
N ILE A 12 -23.68 -41.76 -12.04
CA ILE A 12 -23.30 -42.15 -10.68
C ILE A 12 -21.98 -41.48 -10.28
N PHE A 13 -20.99 -41.50 -11.17
CA PHE A 13 -19.70 -40.85 -10.92
C PHE A 13 -19.86 -39.33 -10.72
N LEU A 14 -20.67 -38.68 -11.57
CA LEU A 14 -20.97 -37.26 -11.45
C LEU A 14 -21.66 -36.93 -10.11
N VAL A 15 -22.63 -37.74 -9.69
CA VAL A 15 -23.33 -37.55 -8.41
C VAL A 15 -22.37 -37.68 -7.24
N ILE A 16 -21.50 -38.69 -7.24
CA ILE A 16 -20.50 -38.87 -6.18
C ILE A 16 -19.53 -37.68 -6.15
N ALA A 17 -19.05 -37.23 -7.32
CA ALA A 17 -18.16 -36.08 -7.42
C ALA A 17 -18.82 -34.79 -6.89
N LEU A 18 -20.08 -34.53 -7.27
CA LEU A 18 -20.84 -33.37 -6.78
C LEU A 18 -21.12 -33.46 -5.27
N LEU A 19 -21.40 -34.64 -4.75
CA LEU A 19 -21.56 -34.87 -3.31
C LEU A 19 -20.27 -34.53 -2.55
N LEU A 20 -19.13 -34.98 -3.06
CA LEU A 20 -17.82 -34.77 -2.46
C LEU A 20 -17.41 -33.29 -2.50
N ILE A 21 -17.65 -32.62 -3.64
CA ILE A 21 -17.46 -31.16 -3.78
C ILE A 21 -18.40 -30.41 -2.83
N GLY A 22 -19.67 -30.80 -2.74
CA GLY A 22 -20.66 -30.20 -1.84
C GLY A 22 -20.27 -30.33 -0.37
N MET A 23 -19.78 -31.51 0.03
CA MET A 23 -19.27 -31.75 1.38
C MET A 23 -18.04 -30.89 1.68
N LEU A 24 -17.10 -30.77 0.73
CA LEU A 24 -15.91 -29.92 0.89
C LEU A 24 -16.29 -28.44 1.00
N LEU A 25 -17.24 -27.95 0.20
CA LEU A 25 -17.72 -26.57 0.28
C LEU A 25 -18.45 -26.30 1.60
N TYR A 26 -19.27 -27.24 2.08
CA TYR A 26 -19.94 -27.13 3.38
C TYR A 26 -18.95 -27.15 4.55
N ALA A 27 -17.95 -28.03 4.50
CA ALA A 27 -16.87 -28.04 5.48
C ALA A 27 -16.10 -26.71 5.46
N LYS A 28 -15.78 -26.19 4.27
CA LYS A 28 -15.12 -24.88 4.11
C LYS A 28 -15.94 -23.77 4.76
N THR A 29 -17.22 -23.61 4.43
CA THR A 29 -18.05 -22.52 4.99
C THR A 29 -18.21 -22.60 6.51
N LYS A 30 -18.16 -23.79 7.10
CA LYS A 30 -18.33 -24.00 8.54
C LYS A 30 -17.01 -23.92 9.32
N LEU A 31 -15.87 -24.18 8.67
CA LEU A 31 -14.53 -24.19 9.28
C LEU A 31 -13.73 -22.91 9.01
N THR A 32 -14.05 -22.14 7.96
CA THR A 32 -13.49 -20.82 7.75
C THR A 32 -14.46 -19.75 8.23
N THR A 33 -13.99 -18.86 9.12
CA THR A 33 -14.70 -17.65 9.54
C THR A 33 -14.84 -16.71 8.36
N SER A 34 -15.82 -17.00 7.50
CA SER A 34 -16.11 -16.28 6.26
C SER A 34 -17.32 -15.40 6.54
N GLY A 35 -17.12 -14.37 7.35
CA GLY A 35 -18.17 -13.47 7.79
C GLY A 35 -17.62 -12.10 8.14
N LYS A 36 -18.54 -11.17 8.40
CA LYS A 36 -18.19 -9.85 8.93
C LYS A 36 -17.65 -10.01 10.34
N VAL A 37 -16.51 -9.39 10.61
CA VAL A 37 -15.90 -9.29 11.94
C VAL A 37 -15.86 -7.83 12.37
N LYS A 38 -15.80 -7.63 13.68
CA LYS A 38 -15.78 -6.30 14.30
C LYS A 38 -14.36 -5.94 14.73
N ILE A 39 -13.88 -4.80 14.28
CA ILE A 39 -12.64 -4.21 14.79
C ILE A 39 -13.02 -3.00 15.64
N THR A 40 -12.66 -3.03 16.93
CA THR A 40 -12.85 -1.91 17.85
C THR A 40 -11.54 -1.14 17.97
N LEU A 41 -11.57 0.13 17.56
CA LEU A 41 -10.45 1.05 17.56
C LEU A 41 -10.51 1.95 18.80
N ASN A 42 -9.43 1.96 19.60
CA ASN A 42 -9.27 2.76 20.82
C ASN A 42 -10.44 2.66 21.82
N GLY A 43 -11.24 1.58 21.76
CA GLY A 43 -12.43 1.39 22.61
C GLY A 43 -13.66 2.25 22.25
N GLU A 44 -13.55 3.15 21.27
CA GLU A 44 -14.59 4.12 20.93
C GLU A 44 -15.27 3.83 19.59
N ARG A 45 -14.48 3.47 18.57
CA ARG A 45 -14.97 3.31 17.20
C ARG A 45 -14.96 1.84 16.78
N THR A 46 -16.13 1.26 16.55
CA THR A 46 -16.25 -0.10 15.99
C THR A 46 -16.56 -0.05 14.51
N ILE A 47 -15.80 -0.80 13.71
CA ILE A 47 -16.03 -0.99 12.27
C ILE A 47 -16.36 -2.46 11.99
N GLU A 48 -17.31 -2.71 11.09
CA GLU A 48 -17.62 -4.05 10.57
C GLU A 48 -16.92 -4.25 9.23
N VAL A 49 -16.12 -5.30 9.13
CA VAL A 49 -15.24 -5.55 7.98
C VAL A 49 -15.26 -7.01 7.58
N ASP A 50 -14.96 -7.29 6.31
CA ASP A 50 -14.85 -8.66 5.82
C ASP A 50 -13.54 -9.31 6.30
N ALA A 51 -13.64 -10.57 6.76
CA ALA A 51 -12.48 -11.34 7.15
C ALA A 51 -11.60 -11.73 5.93
N GLY A 52 -10.28 -11.83 6.15
CA GLY A 52 -9.29 -12.32 5.18
C GLY A 52 -8.21 -11.30 4.79
N GLY A 53 -8.52 -10.00 4.90
CA GLY A 53 -7.56 -8.91 4.65
C GLY A 53 -6.44 -8.82 5.67
N THR A 54 -5.42 -8.01 5.39
CA THR A 54 -4.46 -7.58 6.42
C THR A 54 -5.08 -6.45 7.24
N LEU A 55 -4.63 -6.25 8.48
CA LEU A 55 -5.13 -5.15 9.29
C LEU A 55 -4.82 -3.80 8.64
N LEU A 56 -3.65 -3.65 7.99
CA LEU A 56 -3.28 -2.46 7.22
C LEU A 56 -4.30 -2.13 6.12
N SER A 57 -4.60 -3.09 5.22
CA SER A 57 -5.53 -2.85 4.12
C SER A 57 -6.96 -2.64 4.61
N THR A 58 -7.36 -3.40 5.63
CA THR A 58 -8.71 -3.36 6.20
C THR A 58 -9.00 -2.02 6.87
N LEU A 59 -8.04 -1.49 7.64
CA LEU A 59 -8.15 -0.16 8.24
C LEU A 59 -8.12 0.93 7.17
N GLY A 60 -7.24 0.83 6.17
CA GLY A 60 -7.17 1.78 5.05
C GLY A 60 -8.50 1.90 4.30
N ASN A 61 -9.16 0.78 4.01
CA ASN A 61 -10.49 0.75 3.38
C ASN A 61 -11.58 1.41 4.23
N ASN A 62 -11.38 1.52 5.55
CA ASN A 62 -12.30 2.15 6.50
C ASN A 62 -11.86 3.57 6.91
N LYS A 63 -10.99 4.20 6.10
CA LYS A 63 -10.46 5.56 6.31
C LYS A 63 -9.63 5.69 7.58
N VAL A 64 -8.87 4.66 7.92
CA VAL A 64 -7.89 4.66 9.02
C VAL A 64 -6.55 4.22 8.44
N PHE A 65 -5.66 5.18 8.19
CA PHE A 65 -4.47 4.94 7.38
C PHE A 65 -3.25 4.72 8.27
N LEU A 66 -2.97 3.46 8.62
CA LEU A 66 -1.73 3.14 9.33
C LEU A 66 -0.51 3.56 8.48
N PRO A 67 0.51 4.19 9.10
CA PRO A 67 1.73 4.59 8.41
C PRO A 67 2.41 3.38 7.76
N SER A 68 2.71 3.44 6.46
CA SER A 68 3.32 2.32 5.74
C SER A 68 4.16 2.80 4.55
N ALA A 69 5.47 2.60 4.61
CA ALA A 69 6.35 2.94 3.49
C ALA A 69 6.47 1.80 2.46
N CYS A 70 6.30 0.55 2.88
CA CYS A 70 6.55 -0.65 2.07
C CYS A 70 5.31 -1.26 1.40
N GLY A 71 4.14 -0.61 1.47
CA GLY A 71 2.91 -1.15 0.88
C GLY A 71 2.38 -2.43 1.52
N GLY A 72 2.92 -2.83 2.68
CA GLY A 72 2.55 -4.06 3.38
C GLY A 72 3.52 -5.23 3.23
N GLY A 73 4.69 -5.02 2.63
CA GLY A 73 5.74 -6.03 2.50
C GLY A 73 6.43 -6.45 3.82
N GLY A 74 6.08 -5.88 4.97
CA GLY A 74 6.63 -6.28 6.27
C GLY A 74 8.09 -5.86 6.52
N THR A 75 8.62 -4.92 5.74
CA THR A 75 10.04 -4.52 5.80
C THR A 75 10.29 -3.14 6.43
N CYS A 76 9.31 -2.23 6.41
CA CYS A 76 9.50 -0.87 6.92
C CYS A 76 9.22 -0.70 8.42
N ALA A 77 8.55 -1.65 9.06
CA ALA A 77 8.10 -1.60 10.46
C ALA A 77 7.23 -0.39 10.88
N MET A 78 6.81 0.47 9.94
CA MET A 78 6.05 1.68 10.24
C MET A 78 4.59 1.40 10.61
N CYS A 79 3.99 0.31 10.10
CA CYS A 79 2.58 -0.01 10.35
C CYS A 79 2.34 -0.63 11.74
N LYS A 80 3.02 -0.10 12.74
CA LYS A 80 2.98 -0.56 14.13
C LYS A 80 1.65 -0.17 14.75
N CYS A 81 0.97 -1.15 15.31
CA CYS A 81 -0.26 -0.97 16.07
C CYS A 81 -0.25 -1.92 17.26
N GLN A 82 -1.07 -1.64 18.26
CA GLN A 82 -1.27 -2.55 19.38
C GLN A 82 -2.56 -3.34 19.14
N VAL A 83 -2.50 -4.66 19.27
CA VAL A 83 -3.68 -5.52 19.10
C VAL A 83 -3.90 -6.35 20.34
N GLU A 84 -4.80 -5.90 21.20
CA GLU A 84 -5.07 -6.52 22.50
C GLU A 84 -5.75 -7.88 22.37
N GLU A 85 -6.65 -8.01 21.39
CA GLU A 85 -7.45 -9.21 21.16
C GLU A 85 -7.54 -9.52 19.66
N GLY A 86 -7.52 -10.81 19.30
CA GLY A 86 -7.86 -11.29 17.95
C GLY A 86 -6.70 -11.44 16.96
N ALA A 87 -5.47 -10.98 17.27
CA ALA A 87 -4.30 -11.13 16.37
C ALA A 87 -3.55 -12.47 16.46
N GLY A 88 -3.87 -13.32 17.45
CA GLY A 88 -3.14 -14.57 17.69
C GLY A 88 -1.67 -14.34 18.11
N GLU A 89 -0.81 -15.33 17.90
CA GLU A 89 0.62 -15.24 18.23
C GLU A 89 1.38 -14.33 17.26
N ILE A 90 2.49 -13.74 17.74
CA ILE A 90 3.37 -12.93 16.92
C ILE A 90 4.06 -13.77 15.85
N LEU A 91 4.09 -13.28 14.61
CA LEU A 91 4.73 -14.01 13.51
C LEU A 91 6.26 -13.84 13.56
N PRO A 92 7.04 -14.83 13.10
CA PRO A 92 8.50 -14.70 12.97
C PRO A 92 8.95 -13.55 12.06
N THR A 93 8.10 -13.11 11.14
CA THR A 93 8.34 -11.95 10.26
C THR A 93 8.18 -10.62 11.00
N GLU A 94 7.43 -10.59 12.10
CA GLU A 94 7.19 -9.40 12.92
C GLU A 94 8.19 -9.30 14.07
N ALA A 95 8.49 -10.43 14.72
CA ALA A 95 9.27 -10.49 15.94
C ALA A 95 10.62 -9.73 15.92
N PRO A 96 11.40 -9.69 14.82
CA PRO A 96 12.66 -8.95 14.77
C PRO A 96 12.52 -7.44 14.97
N TYR A 97 11.34 -6.87 14.72
CA TYR A 97 11.10 -5.42 14.80
C TYR A 97 10.63 -4.96 16.18
N PHE A 98 10.41 -5.88 17.12
CA PHE A 98 9.88 -5.57 18.44
C PHE A 98 10.79 -6.07 19.55
N SER A 99 10.95 -5.25 20.59
CA SER A 99 11.55 -5.66 21.84
C SER A 99 10.64 -6.63 22.60
N ARG A 100 11.21 -7.42 23.53
CA ARG A 100 10.43 -8.33 24.38
C ARG A 100 9.30 -7.62 25.14
N LYS A 101 9.52 -6.37 25.55
CA LYS A 101 8.52 -5.55 26.25
C LYS A 101 7.36 -5.22 25.32
N GLU A 102 7.64 -4.83 24.08
CA GLU A 102 6.61 -4.50 23.10
C GLU A 102 5.80 -5.74 22.69
N ILE A 103 6.45 -6.90 22.56
CA ILE A 103 5.75 -8.16 22.31
C ILE A 103 4.78 -8.48 23.47
N GLN A 104 5.20 -8.29 24.73
CA GLN A 104 4.33 -8.46 25.90
C GLN A 104 3.18 -7.44 25.96
N GLN A 105 3.35 -6.27 25.35
CA GLN A 105 2.32 -5.25 25.22
C GLN A 105 1.43 -5.46 23.98
N ASN A 106 1.59 -6.58 23.26
CA ASN A 106 0.84 -6.93 22.06
C ASN A 106 1.02 -5.93 20.89
N TYR A 107 2.23 -5.38 20.73
CA TYR A 107 2.56 -4.65 19.50
C TYR A 107 2.71 -5.61 18.33
N ARG A 108 2.14 -5.21 17.19
CA ARG A 108 2.08 -5.98 15.95
C ARG A 108 2.35 -5.10 14.73
N LEU A 109 2.73 -5.72 13.62
CA LEU A 109 2.75 -5.05 12.32
C LEU A 109 1.40 -5.27 11.64
N GLY A 110 0.61 -4.21 11.52
CA GLY A 110 -0.72 -4.26 10.91
C GLY A 110 -0.73 -4.85 9.49
N CYS A 111 0.38 -4.74 8.74
CA CYS A 111 0.45 -5.39 7.41
C CYS A 111 0.60 -6.91 7.45
N GLN A 112 1.12 -7.48 8.53
CA GLN A 112 1.34 -8.93 8.66
C GLN A 112 0.18 -9.62 9.39
N VAL A 113 -0.56 -8.88 10.22
CA VAL A 113 -1.73 -9.42 10.93
C VAL A 113 -2.90 -9.61 9.97
N LYS A 114 -3.46 -10.82 9.94
CA LYS A 114 -4.66 -11.16 9.17
C LYS A 114 -5.91 -11.01 10.03
N VAL A 115 -6.90 -10.31 9.50
CA VAL A 115 -8.20 -10.11 10.15
C VAL A 115 -9.04 -11.38 9.95
N LYS A 116 -9.19 -12.20 10.99
CA LYS A 116 -9.94 -13.48 10.94
C LYS A 116 -11.09 -13.57 11.94
N ASN A 117 -11.00 -12.82 13.03
CA ASN A 117 -11.94 -12.78 14.13
C ASN A 117 -12.14 -11.31 14.53
N ASP A 118 -13.03 -11.06 15.49
CA ASP A 118 -13.16 -9.74 16.11
C ASP A 118 -11.84 -9.33 16.78
N MET A 119 -11.48 -8.05 16.66
CA MET A 119 -10.20 -7.52 17.12
C MET A 119 -10.39 -6.23 17.93
N LYS A 120 -9.55 -6.05 18.95
CA LYS A 120 -9.39 -4.76 19.65
C LYS A 120 -8.02 -4.20 19.31
N VAL A 121 -8.01 -3.04 18.69
CA VAL A 121 -6.80 -2.43 18.15
C VAL A 121 -6.66 -1.02 18.71
N THR A 122 -5.47 -0.72 19.23
CA THR A 122 -5.12 0.61 19.75
C THR A 122 -4.09 1.24 18.83
N ILE A 123 -4.40 2.45 18.35
CA ILE A 123 -3.60 3.24 17.42
C ILE A 123 -3.47 4.68 17.92
N PRO A 124 -2.34 5.36 17.66
CA PRO A 124 -2.19 6.79 17.97
C PRO A 124 -3.30 7.63 17.33
N ASP A 125 -3.84 8.60 18.06
CA ASP A 125 -4.98 9.42 17.60
C ASP A 125 -4.65 10.25 16.36
N GLU A 126 -3.38 10.61 16.17
CA GLU A 126 -2.85 11.30 14.99
C GLU A 126 -3.19 10.57 13.67
N ILE A 127 -3.32 9.24 13.72
CA ILE A 127 -3.62 8.42 12.54
C ILE A 127 -5.03 8.68 12.00
N PHE A 128 -5.97 9.12 12.85
CA PHE A 128 -7.32 9.47 12.40
C PHE A 128 -7.35 10.79 11.60
N GLY A 129 -6.30 11.61 11.68
CA GLY A 129 -6.20 12.88 10.96
C GLY A 129 -5.71 12.76 9.51
N ILE A 130 -5.25 11.58 9.09
CA ILE A 130 -4.69 11.37 7.75
C ILE A 130 -5.81 11.45 6.70
N LYS A 131 -5.72 12.42 5.80
CA LYS A 131 -6.63 12.60 4.66
C LYS A 131 -5.92 12.26 3.35
N LYS A 132 -6.72 11.92 2.34
CA LYS A 132 -6.28 11.82 0.95
C LYS A 132 -6.70 13.08 0.21
N TRP A 133 -5.80 13.63 -0.60
CA TRP A 133 -6.05 14.81 -1.41
C TRP A 133 -5.68 14.52 -2.87
N GLU A 134 -6.47 15.06 -3.78
CA GLU A 134 -6.09 15.18 -5.19
C GLU A 134 -5.38 16.52 -5.36
N CYS A 135 -4.11 16.47 -5.78
CA CYS A 135 -3.24 17.65 -5.87
C CYS A 135 -2.92 17.97 -7.34
N GLU A 136 -2.68 19.25 -7.63
CA GLU A 136 -2.28 19.72 -8.96
C GLU A 136 -0.74 19.78 -9.06
N VAL A 137 -0.16 19.26 -10.15
CA VAL A 137 1.29 19.32 -10.38
C VAL A 137 1.68 20.74 -10.82
N ILE A 138 2.46 21.43 -9.99
CA ILE A 138 2.98 22.77 -10.33
C ILE A 138 4.26 22.65 -11.16
N SER A 139 5.17 21.78 -10.74
CA SER A 139 6.49 21.62 -11.38
C SER A 139 7.06 20.22 -11.21
N ASN A 140 7.90 19.81 -12.16
CA ASN A 140 8.51 18.48 -12.19
C ASN A 140 9.89 18.46 -12.89
N TYR A 141 10.81 19.32 -12.44
CA TYR A 141 12.14 19.48 -13.04
C TYR A 141 13.18 18.54 -12.45
N ASN A 142 14.23 18.21 -13.20
CA ASN A 142 15.37 17.47 -12.66
C ASN A 142 16.27 18.41 -11.82
N VAL A 143 16.60 17.98 -10.61
CA VAL A 143 17.61 18.62 -9.75
C VAL A 143 18.94 17.87 -9.80
N ALA A 144 18.91 16.60 -10.20
CA ALA A 144 20.08 15.79 -10.53
C ALA A 144 19.72 14.85 -11.68
N THR A 145 20.72 14.16 -12.25
CA THR A 145 20.54 13.23 -13.39
C THR A 145 19.38 12.25 -13.20
N PHE A 146 19.22 11.76 -11.97
CA PHE A 146 18.23 10.73 -11.60
C PHE A 146 17.23 11.19 -10.54
N ILE A 147 17.16 12.49 -10.23
CA ILE A 147 16.31 13.02 -9.16
C ILE A 147 15.50 14.20 -9.68
N LYS A 148 14.18 14.11 -9.50
CA LYS A 148 13.21 15.16 -9.81
C LYS A 148 12.74 15.89 -8.57
N ALA A 149 12.64 17.22 -8.66
CA ALA A 149 11.86 18.03 -7.73
C ALA A 149 10.42 18.05 -8.24
N PHE A 150 9.57 17.30 -7.57
CA PHE A 150 8.15 17.17 -7.85
C PHE A 150 7.37 18.03 -6.86
N THR A 151 6.76 19.11 -7.35
CA THR A 151 6.00 20.05 -6.52
C THR A 151 4.54 19.99 -6.87
N VAL A 152 3.71 19.77 -5.87
CA VAL A 152 2.25 19.70 -6.01
C VAL A 152 1.55 20.73 -5.12
N LYS A 153 0.41 21.23 -5.59
CA LYS A 153 -0.47 22.13 -4.86
C LYS A 153 -1.64 21.33 -4.28
N LEU A 154 -1.91 21.54 -2.99
CA LEU A 154 -3.13 21.00 -2.38
C LEU A 154 -4.37 21.78 -2.86
N PRO A 155 -5.57 21.16 -2.83
CA PRO A 155 -6.81 21.80 -3.23
C PRO A 155 -7.13 23.03 -2.36
N GLU A 156 -7.90 23.96 -2.93
CA GLU A 156 -8.24 25.22 -2.25
C GLU A 156 -9.00 24.97 -0.93
N GLY A 157 -8.51 25.55 0.17
CA GLY A 157 -9.14 25.47 1.49
C GLY A 157 -8.64 24.36 2.41
N GLU A 158 -7.86 23.40 1.90
CA GLU A 158 -7.14 22.44 2.75
C GLU A 158 -5.75 22.99 3.09
N ASN A 159 -5.20 22.64 4.25
CA ASN A 159 -3.84 22.97 4.64
C ASN A 159 -3.20 21.72 5.27
N LEU A 160 -1.97 21.43 4.87
CA LEU A 160 -1.21 20.29 5.40
C LEU A 160 -0.42 20.77 6.63
N ASP A 161 -0.88 20.38 7.82
CA ASP A 161 -0.10 20.55 9.03
C ASP A 161 0.84 19.34 9.18
N PHE A 162 2.15 19.57 9.07
CA PHE A 162 3.15 18.52 9.15
C PHE A 162 4.40 19.00 9.88
N GLU A 163 5.16 18.06 10.44
CA GLU A 163 6.47 18.35 11.03
C GLU A 163 7.59 18.13 10.02
N ALA A 164 8.62 18.97 10.08
CA ALA A 164 9.80 18.82 9.23
C ALA A 164 10.44 17.44 9.45
N GLY A 165 10.66 16.71 8.34
CA GLY A 165 11.11 15.31 8.38
C GLY A 165 9.97 14.28 8.25
N GLY A 166 8.72 14.73 8.22
CA GLY A 166 7.59 13.88 7.86
C GLY A 166 7.65 13.37 6.41
N TYR A 167 6.73 12.46 6.09
CA TYR A 167 6.54 11.95 4.73
C TYR A 167 5.07 11.93 4.35
N ILE A 168 4.80 11.93 3.04
CA ILE A 168 3.47 11.68 2.47
C ILE A 168 3.49 10.40 1.64
N GLN A 169 2.30 9.87 1.34
CA GLN A 169 2.14 8.74 0.44
C GLN A 169 1.58 9.23 -0.90
N ILE A 170 2.18 8.79 -2.00
CA ILE A 170 1.65 9.00 -3.35
C ILE A 170 1.03 7.70 -3.83
N ASP A 171 -0.24 7.76 -4.21
CA ASP A 171 -0.94 6.69 -4.93
C ASP A 171 -0.58 6.77 -6.43
N VAL A 172 -0.21 5.63 -7.01
CA VAL A 172 0.17 5.46 -8.41
C VAL A 172 -0.85 4.52 -9.07
N PRO A 173 -1.60 4.99 -10.08
CA PRO A 173 -2.60 4.17 -10.76
C PRO A 173 -1.94 3.14 -11.69
N VAL A 174 -2.75 2.24 -12.24
CA VAL A 174 -2.35 1.33 -13.32
C VAL A 174 -1.91 2.17 -14.52
N VAL A 175 -0.63 2.09 -14.88
CA VAL A 175 -0.04 2.95 -15.92
C VAL A 175 1.17 2.28 -16.56
N THR A 176 1.39 2.54 -17.85
CA THR A 176 2.62 2.21 -18.55
C THR A 176 3.28 3.51 -18.99
N VAL A 177 4.56 3.67 -18.68
CA VAL A 177 5.36 4.88 -18.97
C VAL A 177 6.54 4.47 -19.85
N ASP A 178 6.65 5.09 -21.02
CA ASP A 178 7.77 4.92 -21.96
C ASP A 178 8.78 6.05 -21.72
N PHE A 179 10.02 5.69 -21.34
CA PHE A 179 11.02 6.68 -20.94
C PHE A 179 11.35 7.64 -22.09
N SER A 180 11.25 7.19 -23.35
CA SER A 180 11.57 8.02 -24.52
C SER A 180 10.54 9.10 -24.84
N LYS A 181 9.29 8.94 -24.37
CA LYS A 181 8.17 9.81 -24.75
C LYS A 181 7.60 10.59 -23.58
N ASP A 182 7.56 9.95 -22.41
CA ASP A 182 6.77 10.44 -21.28
C ASP A 182 7.64 11.08 -20.20
N ILE A 183 8.96 10.83 -20.21
CA ILE A 183 9.88 11.41 -19.23
C ILE A 183 10.58 12.63 -19.80
N ASP A 184 10.24 13.79 -19.25
CA ASP A 184 11.03 15.02 -19.39
C ASP A 184 12.16 15.02 -18.36
N ILE A 185 13.41 15.31 -18.75
CA ILE A 185 14.57 15.39 -17.83
C ILE A 185 15.14 16.80 -17.72
N THR A 186 14.44 17.82 -18.19
CA THR A 186 14.93 19.19 -18.19
C THR A 186 15.18 19.72 -16.76
N PRO A 187 16.27 20.48 -16.54
CA PRO A 187 16.47 21.25 -15.31
C PRO A 187 15.48 22.42 -15.22
N GLU A 188 15.56 23.18 -14.13
CA GLU A 188 14.82 24.43 -14.03
C GLU A 188 15.14 25.39 -15.20
N PRO A 189 14.16 26.19 -15.69
CA PRO A 189 14.35 27.04 -16.86
C PRO A 189 15.51 28.03 -16.80
N ASN A 190 15.95 28.40 -15.59
CA ASN A 190 17.03 29.36 -15.34
C ASN A 190 18.39 28.70 -15.09
N ASP A 191 18.53 27.39 -15.29
CA ASP A 191 19.80 26.68 -15.04
C ASP A 191 20.89 27.10 -16.05
N PRO A 192 22.08 27.53 -15.59
CA PRO A 192 23.15 28.01 -16.47
C PRO A 192 23.73 26.93 -17.39
N ALA A 193 23.52 25.64 -17.10
CA ALA A 193 23.99 24.54 -17.94
C ALA A 193 23.06 24.22 -19.13
N GLY A 194 21.89 24.86 -19.21
CA GLY A 194 20.94 24.68 -20.30
C GLY A 194 20.04 23.43 -20.18
N PRO A 195 19.09 23.25 -21.11
CA PRO A 195 18.04 22.23 -21.00
C PRO A 195 18.55 20.78 -21.08
N ASP A 196 19.69 20.54 -21.74
CA ASP A 196 20.24 19.20 -21.98
C ASP A 196 21.22 18.71 -20.89
N LYS A 197 21.32 19.44 -19.77
CA LYS A 197 22.27 19.18 -18.67
C LYS A 197 22.38 17.71 -18.24
N PHE A 198 21.27 16.99 -18.22
CA PHE A 198 21.20 15.60 -17.72
C PHE A 198 21.18 14.54 -18.82
N LYS A 199 21.17 14.95 -20.09
CA LYS A 199 20.96 14.05 -21.23
C LYS A 199 22.15 13.10 -21.49
N GLU A 200 23.37 13.54 -21.21
CA GLU A 200 24.59 12.77 -21.47
C GLU A 200 24.59 11.40 -20.77
N ASP A 201 24.28 11.37 -19.47
CA ASP A 201 24.22 10.13 -18.71
C ASP A 201 23.06 9.23 -19.17
N TRP A 202 21.91 9.82 -19.52
CA TRP A 202 20.75 9.08 -20.02
C TRP A 202 21.04 8.39 -21.35
N ASP A 203 21.73 9.07 -22.26
CA ASP A 203 22.20 8.52 -23.53
C ASP A 203 23.25 7.42 -23.29
N LYS A 204 24.21 7.67 -22.41
CA LYS A 204 25.31 6.73 -22.09
C LYS A 204 24.82 5.40 -21.51
N PHE A 205 23.83 5.44 -20.62
CA PHE A 205 23.26 4.25 -19.99
C PHE A 205 22.07 3.66 -20.75
N GLY A 206 21.67 4.25 -21.90
CA GLY A 206 20.60 3.72 -22.74
C GLY A 206 19.22 3.76 -22.08
N LEU A 207 18.99 4.70 -21.14
CA LEU A 207 17.80 4.73 -20.28
C LEU A 207 16.51 4.99 -21.06
N TRP A 208 16.60 5.67 -22.21
CA TRP A 208 15.46 5.95 -23.08
C TRP A 208 14.74 4.70 -23.60
N SER A 209 15.43 3.55 -23.62
CA SER A 209 14.85 2.28 -24.07
C SER A 209 13.98 1.59 -23.02
N LEU A 210 14.01 2.07 -21.78
CA LEU A 210 13.30 1.46 -20.66
C LEU A 210 11.81 1.78 -20.69
N LYS A 211 11.02 0.85 -20.15
CA LYS A 211 9.59 1.00 -19.94
C LYS A 211 9.25 0.63 -18.51
N MET A 212 8.47 1.47 -17.86
CA MET A 212 7.87 1.16 -16.57
C MET A 212 6.44 0.69 -16.82
N VAL A 213 6.12 -0.49 -16.29
CA VAL A 213 4.77 -1.07 -16.35
C VAL A 213 4.29 -1.25 -14.92
N ASN A 214 3.16 -0.64 -14.60
CA ASN A 214 2.47 -0.81 -13.34
C ASN A 214 1.08 -1.41 -13.60
N ASP A 215 0.92 -2.70 -13.31
CA ASP A 215 -0.30 -3.46 -13.58
C ASP A 215 -1.36 -3.34 -12.47
N GLU A 216 -0.97 -2.83 -11.30
CA GLU A 216 -1.85 -2.71 -10.13
C GLU A 216 -1.70 -1.32 -9.48
N GLU A 217 -2.75 -0.85 -8.81
CA GLU A 217 -2.63 0.37 -8.00
C GLU A 217 -1.66 0.15 -6.84
N GLN A 218 -0.69 1.04 -6.70
CA GLN A 218 0.32 0.96 -5.64
C GLN A 218 0.54 2.32 -5.01
N PHE A 219 1.07 2.34 -3.79
CA PHE A 219 1.47 3.59 -3.14
C PHE A 219 2.88 3.50 -2.60
N ARG A 220 3.55 4.66 -2.50
CA ARG A 220 4.91 4.79 -1.95
C ARG A 220 5.03 6.03 -1.09
N ALA A 221 5.82 5.92 -0.03
CA ALA A 221 6.12 7.05 0.85
C ALA A 221 7.29 7.87 0.31
N TYR A 222 7.16 9.19 0.35
CA TYR A 222 8.19 10.15 0.00
C TYR A 222 8.28 11.23 1.07
N SER A 223 9.50 11.52 1.51
CA SER A 223 9.76 12.58 2.48
C SER A 223 9.49 13.95 1.88
N MET A 224 8.91 14.84 2.68
CA MET A 224 8.68 16.23 2.29
C MET A 224 10.00 16.99 2.29
N ALA A 225 10.26 17.72 1.21
CA ALA A 225 11.45 18.54 1.04
C ALA A 225 11.23 20.01 1.46
N ASN A 226 9.97 20.46 1.54
CA ASN A 226 9.62 21.81 1.95
C ASN A 226 9.37 21.95 3.46
N HIS A 227 9.54 23.16 3.99
CA HIS A 227 9.18 23.51 5.36
C HIS A 227 7.66 23.76 5.49
N PRO A 228 7.03 23.47 6.64
CA PRO A 228 5.59 23.72 6.87
C PRO A 228 5.15 25.18 6.66
N ALA A 229 6.09 26.12 6.74
CA ALA A 229 5.85 27.54 6.53
C ALA A 229 5.77 27.94 5.04
N GLU A 230 6.12 27.05 4.12
CA GLU A 230 6.10 27.30 2.66
C GLU A 230 4.67 27.24 2.08
N GLY A 231 3.66 27.09 2.93
CA GLY A 231 2.26 27.17 2.58
C GLY A 231 1.72 25.85 2.02
N ASN A 232 0.72 25.96 1.15
CA ASN A 232 -0.11 24.82 0.72
C ASN A 232 0.48 24.03 -0.47
N ILE A 233 1.81 23.92 -0.50
CA ILE A 233 2.55 23.15 -1.49
C ILE A 233 3.25 21.99 -0.80
N VAL A 234 3.42 20.90 -1.53
CA VAL A 234 4.26 19.78 -1.10
C VAL A 234 5.33 19.59 -2.16
N MET A 235 6.57 19.66 -1.73
CA MET A 235 7.74 19.43 -2.58
C MET A 235 8.37 18.09 -2.20
N LEU A 236 8.66 17.27 -3.19
CA LEU A 236 9.27 15.97 -3.03
C LEU A 236 10.50 15.86 -3.94
N THR A 237 11.55 15.22 -3.44
CA THR A 237 12.69 14.83 -4.27
C THR A 237 12.61 13.34 -4.57
N ILE A 238 12.21 13.00 -5.79
CA ILE A 238 11.94 11.61 -6.19
C ILE A 238 13.08 11.12 -7.07
N ARG A 239 13.76 10.07 -6.60
CA ARG A 239 14.77 9.37 -7.40
C ARG A 239 14.09 8.38 -8.33
N ILE A 240 14.50 8.35 -9.60
CA ILE A 240 14.10 7.29 -10.52
C ILE A 240 14.75 5.97 -10.13
N ALA A 241 13.94 4.94 -9.95
CA ALA A 241 14.41 3.58 -9.72
C ALA A 241 14.38 2.82 -11.05
N THR A 242 15.54 2.59 -11.64
CA THR A 242 15.67 1.72 -12.81
C THR A 242 15.83 0.26 -12.35
N PRO A 243 15.36 -0.72 -13.13
CA PRO A 243 15.68 -2.13 -12.88
C PRO A 243 17.21 -2.32 -12.82
N PRO A 244 17.71 -3.25 -11.98
CA PRO A 244 19.13 -3.61 -11.95
C PRO A 244 19.59 -4.31 -13.24
#